data_AF-A0A1Z9NJP0-F1
#
_entry.id   AF-A0A1Z9NJP0-F1
#
_cell.length_a   1.000
_cell.length_b   1.000
_cell.length_c   1.000
_cell.angle_alpha   90.00
_cell.angle_beta   90.00
_cell.angle_gamma   90.00
#
_symmetry.space_group_name_H-M   'P 1'
#
loop_
_entity.id
_entity.type
_entity.pdbx_description
1 polymer ?
#
loop_
_entity_poly.entity_id
_entity_poly.type
_entity_poly.pdbx_seq_one_letter_code
_entity_poly.pdbx_strand_id
1 'polypeptide(L)'
;SNYGGITKTQEGLAVFSEFITGSIDVDRMRRISDRVLAIQMAIDGADFIEVFKYFVKKNNSNNQAFESTRRVFRGGVLTGGAPFTKDLVYLDGLIRVYNFFRSAISQGKTECIELLFSGKIDLDDIPIIYSLYKEGLIKKPNFIPPWAVDINYLICFFSFSVFLENVNYDNVTNYYESLLKGVD
;
A
#
# COMPACT_ATOMS: atom_id res chain seq x y z
N SER A 1 19.00 -8.26 11.06
CA SER A 1 17.79 -7.46 11.35
C SER A 1 17.10 -7.09 10.06
N ASN A 2 15.84 -7.52 9.84
CA ASN A 2 15.08 -7.33 8.60
C ASN A 2 14.40 -5.94 8.51
N TYR A 3 15.17 -4.85 8.71
CA TYR A 3 14.63 -3.49 8.80
C TYR A 3 13.80 -3.06 7.57
N GLY A 4 14.13 -3.57 6.39
CA GLY A 4 13.40 -3.28 5.16
C GLY A 4 11.99 -3.85 5.16
N GLY A 5 11.81 -5.10 5.61
CA GLY A 5 10.52 -5.76 5.62
C GLY A 5 9.55 -5.24 6.71
N ILE A 6 10.08 -4.90 7.89
CA ILE A 6 9.31 -4.20 8.94
C ILE A 6 8.79 -2.86 8.40
N THR A 7 9.65 -2.08 7.73
CA THR A 7 9.25 -0.78 7.17
C THR A 7 8.11 -0.92 6.17
N LYS A 8 8.17 -1.91 5.27
CA LYS A 8 7.09 -2.19 4.32
C LYS A 8 5.77 -2.50 5.01
N THR A 9 5.80 -3.33 6.05
CA THR A 9 4.59 -3.68 6.81
C THR A 9 3.99 -2.46 7.50
N GLN A 10 4.82 -1.64 8.17
CA GLN A 10 4.34 -0.47 8.92
C GLN A 10 3.79 0.63 7.99
N GLU A 11 4.50 0.95 6.91
CA GLU A 11 4.02 1.93 5.91
C GLU A 11 2.79 1.38 5.17
N GLY A 12 2.75 0.08 4.90
CA GLY A 12 1.60 -0.61 4.31
C GLY A 12 0.35 -0.52 5.18
N LEU A 13 0.49 -0.74 6.49
CA LEU A 13 -0.61 -0.60 7.46
C LEU A 13 -1.12 0.84 7.52
N ALA A 14 -0.23 1.83 7.42
CA ALA A 14 -0.61 3.24 7.40
C ALA A 14 -1.44 3.58 6.14
N VAL A 15 -0.96 3.21 4.96
CA VAL A 15 -1.69 3.46 3.70
C VAL A 15 -3.00 2.67 3.66
N PHE A 16 -3.00 1.42 4.15
CA PHE A 16 -4.22 0.61 4.25
C PHE A 16 -5.24 1.26 5.20
N SER A 17 -4.79 1.78 6.35
CA SER A 17 -5.65 2.49 7.29
C SER A 17 -6.32 3.71 6.63
N GLU A 18 -5.60 4.43 5.78
CA GLU A 18 -6.16 5.59 5.08
C GLU A 18 -7.19 5.18 4.03
N PHE A 19 -6.89 4.10 3.31
CA PHE A 19 -7.78 3.53 2.30
C PHE A 19 -9.08 3.00 2.92
N ILE A 20 -8.98 2.17 3.95
CA ILE A 20 -10.15 1.51 4.55
C ILE A 20 -11.05 2.50 5.31
N THR A 21 -10.49 3.60 5.81
CA THR A 21 -11.26 4.66 6.48
C THR A 21 -11.80 5.72 5.51
N GLY A 22 -11.50 5.61 4.21
CA GLY A 22 -11.88 6.63 3.21
C GLY A 22 -11.20 7.98 3.42
N SER A 23 -10.13 8.05 4.19
CA SER A 23 -9.36 9.30 4.42
C SER A 23 -8.29 9.54 3.36
N ILE A 24 -8.08 8.60 2.46
CA ILE A 24 -7.20 8.77 1.31
C ILE A 24 -7.91 9.54 0.17
N ASP A 25 -7.25 10.57 -0.35
CA ASP A 25 -7.70 11.31 -1.53
C ASP A 25 -7.00 10.84 -2.82
N VAL A 26 -7.59 11.19 -3.97
CA VAL A 26 -7.07 10.83 -5.30
C VAL A 26 -5.67 11.41 -5.52
N ASP A 27 -5.41 12.62 -5.04
CA ASP A 27 -4.11 13.26 -5.21
C ASP A 27 -3.01 12.53 -4.43
N ARG A 28 -3.34 11.95 -3.28
CA ARG A 28 -2.44 11.15 -2.47
C ARG A 28 -2.10 9.84 -3.16
N MET A 29 -3.10 9.14 -3.70
CA MET A 29 -2.86 7.93 -4.50
C MET A 29 -2.00 8.25 -5.73
N ARG A 30 -2.31 9.35 -6.43
CA ARG A 30 -1.53 9.81 -7.59
C ARG A 30 -0.09 10.12 -7.21
N ARG A 31 0.15 10.87 -6.12
CA ARG A 31 1.51 11.18 -5.62
C ARG A 31 2.32 9.93 -5.30
N ILE A 32 1.71 8.92 -4.68
CA ILE A 32 2.39 7.67 -4.37
C ILE A 32 2.74 6.93 -5.68
N SER A 33 1.78 6.77 -6.58
CA SER A 33 1.96 6.10 -7.87
C SER A 33 3.01 6.78 -8.76
N ASP A 34 2.94 8.10 -8.91
CA ASP A 34 3.86 8.86 -9.74
C ASP A 34 5.31 8.77 -9.23
N ARG A 35 5.51 8.65 -7.92
CA ARG A 35 6.86 8.45 -7.36
C ARG A 35 7.40 7.06 -7.61
N VAL A 36 6.55 6.02 -7.62
CA VAL A 36 7.01 4.68 -8.01
C VAL A 36 7.48 4.68 -9.46
N LEU A 37 6.73 5.30 -10.37
CA LEU A 37 7.14 5.48 -11.76
C LEU A 37 8.43 6.29 -11.88
N ALA A 38 8.55 7.41 -11.15
CA ALA A 38 9.75 8.24 -11.18
C ALA A 38 10.99 7.51 -10.63
N ILE A 39 10.83 6.66 -9.61
CA ILE A 39 11.93 5.83 -9.11
C ILE A 39 12.31 4.80 -10.17
N GLN A 40 11.35 4.19 -10.85
CA GLN A 40 11.65 3.28 -11.97
C GLN A 40 12.43 4.00 -13.07
N MET A 41 11.98 5.19 -13.49
CA MET A 41 12.73 6.02 -14.45
C MET A 41 14.19 6.24 -14.01
N ALA A 42 14.39 6.58 -12.74
CA ALA A 42 15.73 6.81 -12.22
C ALA A 42 16.55 5.52 -12.11
N ILE A 43 15.95 4.36 -11.83
CA ILE A 43 16.60 3.03 -11.92
C ILE A 43 17.07 2.78 -13.36
N ASP A 44 16.22 3.12 -14.33
CA ASP A 44 16.48 2.96 -15.77
C ASP A 44 17.49 3.98 -16.33
N GLY A 45 18.03 4.86 -15.49
CA GLY A 45 19.11 5.78 -15.83
C GLY A 45 18.68 7.24 -16.02
N ALA A 46 17.40 7.59 -15.80
CA ALA A 46 16.97 8.97 -15.91
C ALA A 46 17.62 9.86 -14.83
N ASP A 47 18.12 11.02 -15.23
CA ASP A 47 18.74 11.98 -14.33
C ASP A 47 17.71 12.82 -13.57
N PHE A 48 18.18 13.65 -12.64
CA PHE A 48 17.35 14.54 -11.84
C PHE A 48 16.46 15.46 -12.69
N ILE A 49 17.00 15.99 -13.80
CA ILE A 49 16.29 16.94 -14.66
C ILE A 49 15.20 16.24 -15.46
N GLU A 50 15.46 15.03 -15.94
CA GLU A 50 14.47 14.21 -16.65
C GLU A 50 13.29 13.84 -15.75
N VAL A 51 13.56 13.39 -14.52
CA VAL A 51 12.51 13.10 -13.53
C VAL A 51 11.78 14.38 -13.08
N PHE A 52 12.48 15.51 -12.96
CA PHE A 52 11.84 16.79 -12.68
C PHE A 52 10.87 17.20 -13.80
N LYS A 53 11.29 17.08 -15.06
CA LYS A 53 10.43 17.34 -16.22
C LYS A 53 9.21 16.41 -16.24
N TYR A 54 9.37 15.15 -15.82
CA TYR A 54 8.24 14.24 -15.66
C TYR A 54 7.22 14.77 -14.65
N PHE A 55 7.66 15.22 -13.47
CA PHE A 55 6.74 15.78 -12.48
C PHE A 55 6.14 17.13 -12.88
N VAL A 56 6.87 17.99 -13.59
CA VAL A 56 6.32 19.26 -14.12
C VAL A 56 5.15 19.02 -15.07
N LYS A 57 5.20 17.95 -15.88
CA LYS A 57 4.08 17.60 -16.77
C LYS A 57 2.83 17.11 -16.04
N LYS A 58 2.99 16.65 -14.79
CA LYS A 58 1.90 16.05 -13.98
C LYS A 58 1.37 16.97 -12.90
N ASN A 59 2.19 17.89 -12.40
CA ASN A 59 1.86 18.76 -11.29
C ASN A 59 1.62 20.19 -11.78
N ASN A 60 0.66 20.89 -11.16
CA ASN A 60 0.40 22.30 -11.43
C ASN A 60 1.44 23.25 -10.78
N SER A 61 2.50 22.71 -10.15
CA SER A 61 3.48 23.48 -9.39
C SER A 61 4.90 22.96 -9.56
N ASN A 62 5.79 23.84 -10.00
CA ASN A 62 7.23 23.56 -10.12
C ASN A 62 7.86 23.23 -8.76
N ASN A 63 7.39 23.86 -7.67
CA ASN A 63 7.89 23.56 -6.33
C ASN A 63 7.53 22.14 -5.91
N GLN A 64 6.29 21.69 -6.17
CA GLN A 64 5.89 20.32 -5.89
C GLN A 64 6.62 19.30 -6.77
N ALA A 65 6.87 19.64 -8.03
CA ALA A 65 7.67 18.82 -8.93
C ALA A 65 9.11 18.67 -8.43
N PHE A 66 9.72 19.77 -7.97
CA PHE A 66 11.06 19.75 -7.40
C PHE A 66 11.12 18.90 -6.13
N GLU A 67 10.18 19.07 -5.20
CA GLU A 67 10.15 18.27 -3.97
C GLU A 67 9.92 16.78 -4.24
N SER A 68 9.04 16.46 -5.20
CA SER A 68 8.82 15.05 -5.60
C SER A 68 10.08 14.44 -6.21
N THR A 69 10.78 15.18 -7.07
CA THR A 69 12.07 14.77 -7.64
C THR A 69 13.12 14.60 -6.56
N ARG A 70 13.25 15.58 -5.66
CA ARG A 70 14.19 15.55 -4.55
C ARG A 70 14.01 14.29 -3.70
N ARG A 71 12.78 13.84 -3.47
CA ARG A 71 12.53 12.58 -2.73
C ARG A 71 13.10 11.35 -3.44
N VAL A 72 13.00 11.27 -4.75
CA VAL A 72 13.55 10.17 -5.58
C VAL A 72 15.08 10.13 -5.50
N PHE A 73 15.74 11.29 -5.44
CA PHE A 73 17.20 11.39 -5.49
C PHE A 73 17.86 11.60 -4.11
N ARG A 74 17.10 11.79 -3.04
CA ARG A 74 17.66 12.12 -1.71
C ARG A 74 18.52 10.97 -1.19
N GLY A 75 19.84 11.18 -1.16
CA GLY A 75 20.80 10.16 -0.74
C GLY A 75 21.17 9.16 -1.84
N GLY A 76 20.71 9.38 -3.08
CA GLY A 76 21.12 8.65 -4.29
C GLY A 76 21.98 9.53 -5.22
N VAL A 77 22.27 9.03 -6.42
CA VAL A 77 23.05 9.75 -7.45
C VAL A 77 22.15 10.54 -8.39
N LEU A 78 22.51 11.79 -8.70
CA LEU A 78 21.70 12.69 -9.53
C LEU A 78 21.67 12.30 -11.02
N THR A 79 22.60 11.45 -11.46
CA THR A 79 22.78 11.03 -12.85
C THR A 79 21.96 9.79 -13.24
N GLY A 80 21.10 9.29 -12.34
CA GLY A 80 20.36 8.04 -12.55
C GLY A 80 21.17 6.78 -12.22
N GLY A 81 20.50 5.63 -12.25
CA GLY A 81 21.04 4.29 -11.98
C GLY A 81 21.04 3.85 -10.51
N ALA A 82 21.01 4.79 -9.56
CA ALA A 82 20.92 4.48 -8.12
C ALA A 82 20.07 5.51 -7.34
N PRO A 83 18.73 5.53 -7.54
CA PRO A 83 17.84 6.40 -6.79
C PRO A 83 17.59 5.91 -5.36
N PHE A 84 16.98 6.79 -4.56
CA PHE A 84 16.47 6.45 -3.23
C PHE A 84 15.09 5.81 -3.34
N THR A 85 15.03 4.49 -3.17
CA THR A 85 13.84 3.67 -3.45
C THR A 85 12.80 3.63 -2.32
N LYS A 86 12.92 4.49 -1.30
CA LYS A 86 12.08 4.41 -0.09
C LYS A 86 10.59 4.51 -0.41
N ASP A 87 10.19 5.35 -1.36
CA ASP A 87 8.76 5.54 -1.63
C ASP A 87 8.10 4.33 -2.36
N LEU A 88 8.86 3.28 -2.75
CA LEU A 88 8.27 2.00 -3.22
C LEU A 88 7.55 1.24 -2.10
N VAL A 89 8.00 1.39 -0.86
CA VAL A 89 7.49 0.58 0.26
C VAL A 89 6.03 0.88 0.59
N TYR A 90 5.48 2.01 0.13
CA TYR A 90 4.08 2.38 0.35
C TYR A 90 3.12 1.49 -0.45
N LEU A 91 3.30 1.37 -1.77
CA LEU A 91 2.44 0.52 -2.61
C LEU A 91 2.71 -0.96 -2.37
N ASP A 92 3.99 -1.34 -2.29
CA ASP A 92 4.36 -2.73 -1.97
C ASP A 92 3.80 -3.13 -0.60
N GLY A 93 3.96 -2.28 0.41
CA GLY A 93 3.40 -2.47 1.74
C GLY A 93 1.88 -2.58 1.74
N LEU A 94 1.18 -1.68 1.04
CA LEU A 94 -0.28 -1.71 0.90
C LEU A 94 -0.75 -3.05 0.32
N ILE A 95 -0.13 -3.49 -0.79
CA ILE A 95 -0.48 -4.75 -1.46
C ILE A 95 -0.23 -5.94 -0.53
N ARG A 96 0.92 -5.97 0.16
CA ARG A 96 1.26 -7.05 1.10
C ARG A 96 0.25 -7.12 2.26
N VAL A 97 -0.04 -5.98 2.89
CA VAL A 97 -0.98 -5.89 4.03
C VAL A 97 -2.39 -6.27 3.61
N TYR A 98 -2.87 -5.75 2.47
CA TYR A 98 -4.18 -6.08 1.92
C TYR A 98 -4.32 -7.59 1.70
N ASN A 99 -3.34 -8.21 1.03
CA ASN A 99 -3.36 -9.64 0.74
C ASN A 99 -3.23 -10.49 2.00
N PHE A 100 -2.47 -10.04 2.99
CA PHE A 100 -2.39 -10.70 4.29
C PHE A 100 -3.75 -10.70 5.00
N PHE A 101 -4.40 -9.55 5.14
CA PHE A 101 -5.72 -9.46 5.78
C PHE A 101 -6.77 -10.29 5.06
N ARG A 102 -6.80 -10.20 3.73
CA ARG A 102 -7.68 -11.03 2.89
C ARG A 102 -7.49 -12.52 3.18
N SER A 103 -6.24 -12.98 3.18
CA SER A 103 -5.88 -14.39 3.40
C SER A 103 -6.13 -14.85 4.83
N ALA A 104 -5.91 -13.98 5.81
CA ALA A 104 -6.18 -14.27 7.22
C ALA A 104 -7.69 -14.44 7.45
N ILE A 105 -8.51 -13.57 6.85
CA ILE A 105 -9.98 -13.64 6.95
C ILE A 105 -10.55 -14.88 6.27
N SER A 106 -10.10 -15.19 5.04
CA SER A 106 -10.60 -16.37 4.32
C SER A 106 -10.30 -17.69 5.03
N GLN A 107 -9.24 -17.72 5.86
CA GLN A 107 -8.84 -18.88 6.65
C GLN A 107 -9.34 -18.84 8.11
N GLY A 108 -10.13 -17.82 8.50
CA GLY A 108 -10.60 -17.64 9.86
C GLY A 108 -9.49 -17.38 10.89
N LYS A 109 -8.35 -16.83 10.46
CA LYS A 109 -7.17 -16.52 11.29
C LYS A 109 -7.17 -15.06 11.73
N THR A 110 -8.28 -14.59 12.27
CA THR A 110 -8.50 -13.18 12.59
C THR A 110 -7.58 -12.68 13.72
N GLU A 111 -7.17 -13.55 14.65
CA GLU A 111 -6.23 -13.16 15.72
C GLU A 111 -4.86 -12.72 15.17
N CYS A 112 -4.45 -13.22 13.99
CA CYS A 112 -3.21 -12.78 13.36
C CYS A 112 -3.26 -11.31 12.93
N ILE A 113 -4.46 -10.77 12.66
CA ILE A 113 -4.66 -9.35 12.32
C ILE A 113 -4.39 -8.49 13.55
N GLU A 114 -4.96 -8.85 14.70
CA GLU A 114 -4.74 -8.12 15.96
C GLU A 114 -3.26 -8.16 16.37
N LEU A 115 -2.61 -9.32 16.21
CA LEU A 115 -1.22 -9.51 16.63
C LEU A 115 -0.24 -8.61 15.88
N LEU A 116 -0.55 -8.17 14.66
CA LEU A 116 0.29 -7.19 13.93
C LEU A 116 0.46 -5.87 14.67
N PHE A 117 -0.49 -5.51 15.54
CA PHE A 117 -0.42 -4.28 16.33
C PHE A 117 0.34 -4.46 17.66
N SER A 118 0.88 -5.65 17.94
CA SER A 118 1.66 -5.94 19.17
C SER A 118 3.07 -5.33 19.15
N GLY A 119 3.45 -4.62 18.09
CA GLY A 119 4.74 -3.96 17.97
C GLY A 119 5.08 -3.59 16.52
N LYS A 120 6.37 -3.34 16.27
CA LYS A 120 6.90 -3.17 14.90
C LYS A 120 7.23 -4.53 14.32
N ILE A 121 6.25 -5.14 13.66
CA ILE A 121 6.29 -6.51 13.17
C ILE A 121 6.35 -6.51 11.64
N ASP A 122 7.09 -7.45 11.05
CA ASP A 122 6.96 -7.83 9.64
C ASP A 122 5.87 -8.90 9.49
N LEU A 123 5.12 -8.88 8.38
CA LEU A 123 4.12 -9.91 8.09
C LEU A 123 4.73 -11.33 8.13
N ASP A 124 5.99 -11.47 7.72
CA ASP A 124 6.69 -12.75 7.67
C ASP A 124 7.01 -13.29 9.08
N ASP A 125 7.00 -12.42 10.11
CA ASP A 125 7.24 -12.81 11.51
C ASP A 125 5.98 -13.38 12.19
N ILE A 126 4.80 -13.26 11.57
CA ILE A 126 3.50 -13.63 12.17
C ILE A 126 3.47 -15.08 12.71
N PRO A 127 4.01 -16.10 12.03
CA PRO A 127 4.04 -17.46 12.58
C PRO A 127 4.75 -17.54 13.93
N ILE A 128 5.88 -16.85 14.08
CA ILE A 128 6.67 -16.83 15.32
C ILE A 128 5.93 -16.03 16.39
N ILE A 129 5.42 -14.86 16.03
CA ILE A 129 4.64 -14.01 16.95
C ILE A 129 3.41 -14.76 17.49
N TYR A 130 2.71 -15.51 16.64
CA TYR A 130 1.56 -16.31 17.04
C TYR A 130 1.96 -17.44 18.00
N SER A 131 3.08 -18.13 17.76
CA SER A 131 3.60 -19.16 18.68
C SER A 131 3.88 -18.56 20.06
N LEU A 132 4.62 -17.45 20.10
CA LEU A 132 4.95 -16.76 21.35
C LEU A 132 3.70 -16.21 22.07
N TYR A 133 2.67 -15.81 21.33
CA TYR A 133 1.37 -15.45 21.89
C TYR A 133 0.69 -16.65 22.56
N LYS A 134 0.70 -17.83 21.92
CA LYS A 134 0.14 -19.07 22.50
C LYS A 134 0.87 -19.53 23.76
N GLU A 135 2.18 -19.25 23.84
CA GLU A 135 3.00 -19.51 25.02
C GLU A 135 2.81 -18.45 26.13
N GLY A 136 2.04 -17.39 25.88
CA GLY A 136 1.80 -16.29 26.84
C GLY A 136 2.96 -15.30 26.96
N LEU A 137 3.97 -15.40 26.09
CA LEU A 137 5.14 -14.52 26.05
C LEU A 137 4.84 -13.19 25.35
N ILE A 138 3.93 -13.21 24.36
CA ILE A 138 3.39 -12.01 23.73
C ILE A 138 1.97 -11.78 24.24
N LYS A 139 1.64 -10.53 24.54
CA LYS A 139 0.28 -10.11 24.89
C LYS A 139 -0.37 -9.43 23.69
N LYS A 140 -1.70 -9.51 23.61
CA LYS A 140 -2.47 -8.71 22.66
C LYS A 140 -2.19 -7.21 22.88
N PRO A 141 -2.24 -6.39 21.83
CA PRO A 141 -1.97 -4.96 21.94
C PRO A 141 -3.08 -4.24 22.71
N ASN A 142 -2.69 -3.21 23.47
CA ASN A 142 -3.64 -2.36 24.19
C ASN A 142 -4.38 -1.38 23.27
N PHE A 143 -3.77 -1.05 22.13
CA PHE A 143 -4.30 -0.08 21.18
C PHE A 143 -4.34 -0.70 19.80
N ILE A 144 -5.55 -0.75 19.23
CA ILE A 144 -5.82 -1.24 17.88
C ILE A 144 -6.66 -0.16 17.18
N PRO A 145 -6.38 0.17 15.91
CA PRO A 145 -7.22 1.10 15.15
C PRO A 145 -8.69 0.63 15.13
N PRO A 146 -9.69 1.53 15.20
CA PRO A 146 -11.10 1.14 15.25
C PRO A 146 -11.52 0.20 14.10
N TRP A 147 -11.01 0.42 12.89
CA TRP A 147 -11.29 -0.42 11.72
C TRP A 147 -10.73 -1.85 11.86
N ALA A 148 -9.67 -2.05 12.64
CA ALA A 148 -9.04 -3.35 12.85
C ALA A 148 -9.67 -4.13 14.01
N VAL A 149 -10.33 -3.43 14.94
CA VAL A 149 -11.15 -4.05 16.00
C VAL A 149 -12.48 -4.56 15.43
N ASP A 150 -13.04 -3.86 14.45
CA ASP A 150 -14.29 -4.25 13.80
C ASP A 150 -14.06 -5.40 12.80
N ILE A 151 -13.96 -6.61 13.33
CA ILE A 151 -13.72 -7.80 12.51
C ILE A 151 -14.87 -8.09 11.55
N ASN A 152 -16.11 -7.72 11.89
CA ASN A 152 -17.27 -7.91 11.03
C ASN A 152 -17.14 -7.03 9.78
N TYR A 153 -16.77 -5.77 9.98
CA TYR A 153 -16.50 -4.86 8.87
C TYR A 153 -15.40 -5.39 7.95
N LEU A 154 -14.28 -5.86 8.52
CA LEU A 154 -13.20 -6.47 7.73
C LEU A 154 -13.64 -7.73 6.98
N ILE A 155 -14.38 -8.63 7.64
CA ILE A 155 -14.92 -9.84 7.01
C ILE A 155 -15.82 -9.46 5.83
N CYS A 156 -16.75 -8.53 6.00
CA CYS A 156 -17.62 -8.06 4.91
C CYS A 156 -16.81 -7.47 3.76
N PHE A 157 -15.88 -6.57 4.07
CA PHE A 157 -15.04 -5.89 3.07
C PHE A 157 -14.22 -6.88 2.23
N PHE A 158 -13.52 -7.80 2.88
CA PHE A 158 -12.66 -8.77 2.21
C PHE A 158 -13.43 -9.92 1.56
N SER A 159 -14.56 -10.36 2.13
CA SER A 159 -15.42 -11.37 1.48
C SER A 159 -16.01 -10.81 0.18
N PHE A 160 -16.44 -9.55 0.19
CA PHE A 160 -16.90 -8.88 -1.03
C PHE A 160 -15.76 -8.75 -2.06
N SER A 161 -14.56 -8.37 -1.61
CA SER A 161 -13.39 -8.27 -2.49
C SER A 161 -13.04 -9.61 -3.16
N VAL A 162 -13.04 -10.72 -2.41
CA VAL A 162 -12.80 -12.07 -2.94
C VAL A 162 -13.90 -12.47 -3.93
N PHE A 163 -15.16 -12.12 -3.64
CA PHE A 163 -16.25 -12.37 -4.57
C PHE A 163 -16.05 -11.63 -5.91
N LEU A 164 -15.66 -10.36 -5.86
CA LEU A 164 -15.42 -9.55 -7.06
C LEU A 164 -14.32 -10.10 -7.97
N GLU A 165 -13.27 -10.72 -7.43
CA GLU A 165 -12.21 -11.36 -8.25
C GLU A 165 -12.74 -12.48 -9.16
N ASN A 166 -13.86 -13.12 -8.78
CA ASN A 166 -14.47 -14.20 -9.57
C ASN A 166 -15.43 -13.66 -10.65
N VAL A 167 -15.62 -12.34 -10.73
CA VAL A 167 -16.47 -11.71 -11.74
C VAL A 167 -15.65 -11.46 -13.00
N ASN A 168 -16.17 -11.89 -14.15
CA ASN A 168 -15.59 -11.54 -15.45
C ASN A 168 -15.94 -10.08 -15.80
N TYR A 169 -14.99 -9.19 -15.54
CA TYR A 169 -15.17 -7.74 -15.75
C TYR A 169 -15.24 -7.33 -17.22
N ASP A 170 -14.67 -8.08 -18.16
CA ASP A 170 -14.70 -7.72 -19.58
C ASP A 170 -16.15 -7.77 -20.11
N ASN A 171 -16.88 -8.84 -19.77
CA ASN A 171 -18.28 -8.99 -20.16
C ASN A 171 -19.18 -7.94 -19.50
N VAL A 172 -18.92 -7.63 -18.23
CA VAL A 172 -19.69 -6.64 -17.47
C VAL A 172 -19.45 -5.22 -18.01
N THR A 173 -18.20 -4.88 -18.31
CA THR A 173 -17.81 -3.57 -18.86
C THR A 173 -18.46 -3.33 -20.22
N ASN A 174 -18.37 -4.31 -21.12
CA ASN A 174 -18.96 -4.18 -22.46
C ASN A 174 -20.48 -3.91 -22.42
N TYR A 175 -21.20 -4.58 -21.50
CA TYR A 175 -22.63 -4.34 -21.29
C TYR A 175 -22.90 -2.92 -20.81
N TYR A 176 -22.19 -2.47 -19.77
CA TYR A 176 -22.40 -1.13 -19.20
C TYR A 176 -21.93 -0.01 -20.12
N GLU A 177 -20.86 -0.18 -20.89
CA GLU A 177 -20.46 0.77 -21.93
C GLU A 177 -21.56 0.93 -22.99
N SER A 178 -22.19 -0.18 -23.42
CA SER A 178 -23.32 -0.12 -24.34
C SER A 178 -24.51 0.61 -23.75
N LEU A 179 -24.78 0.43 -22.45
CA LEU A 179 -25.89 1.08 -21.76
C LEU A 179 -25.63 2.59 -21.56
N LEU A 180 -24.42 2.95 -21.14
CA LEU A 180 -24.02 4.34 -20.86
C LEU A 180 -23.85 5.19 -22.12
N LYS A 181 -23.60 4.59 -23.29
CA LYS A 181 -23.66 5.30 -24.58
C LYS A 181 -25.02 5.96 -24.86
N GLY A 182 -26.08 5.51 -24.19
CA GLY A 182 -27.42 6.10 -24.30
C GLY A 182 -27.70 7.23 -23.30
N VAL A 183 -26.72 7.63 -22.49
CA VAL A 183 -26.84 8.68 -21.48
C VAL A 183 -25.92 9.83 -21.91
N ASP A 184 -26.51 10.91 -22.42
CA ASP A 184 -25.83 12.19 -22.70
C ASP A 184 -25.48 12.95 -21.41
#